data_AF-A0A257NU18-F1
#
_entry.id   AF-A0A257NU18-F1
#
_cell.length_a   1.000
_cell.length_b   1.000
_cell.length_c   1.000
_cell.angle_alpha   90.00
_cell.angle_beta   90.00
_cell.angle_gamma   90.00
#
_symmetry.space_group_name_H-M   'P 1'
#
loop_
_entity.id
_entity.type
_entity.pdbx_description
1 polymer ?
#
loop_
_entity_poly.entity_id
_entity_poly.type
_entity_poly.pdbx_seq_one_letter_code
_entity_poly.pdbx_strand_id
1 'polypeptide(L)'
;AATCYAQGGVWTEYSPAPSAADATSPKFTGYCDMYAKCQVPFQAAQDQHALYAFMLMVGLGIIALVAGFMPLGSSIVSSGLSYGGVLALIIGSAQYWGTAGNWIRLAISTVGLVALLYIGWRRFRD
;
A
#
# COMPACT_ATOMS: atom_id res chain seq x y z
N ALA A 1 19.39 -13.64 -26.75
CA ALA A 1 19.08 -12.20 -26.89
C ALA A 1 18.13 -11.88 -28.07
N ALA A 2 18.49 -12.14 -29.34
CA ALA A 2 17.65 -11.71 -30.49
C ALA A 2 16.19 -12.22 -30.48
N THR A 3 15.97 -13.47 -30.08
CA THR A 3 14.62 -14.06 -29.93
C THR A 3 13.81 -13.45 -28.79
N CYS A 4 14.47 -12.98 -27.73
CA CYS A 4 13.84 -12.31 -26.58
C CYS A 4 13.22 -10.97 -26.98
N TYR A 5 13.96 -10.17 -27.76
CA TYR A 5 13.47 -8.90 -28.29
C TYR A 5 12.34 -9.09 -29.31
N ALA A 6 12.40 -10.15 -30.14
CA ALA A 6 11.34 -10.49 -31.09
C ALA A 6 10.01 -10.87 -30.39
N GLN A 7 10.09 -11.42 -29.18
CA GLN A 7 8.93 -11.73 -28.33
C GLN A 7 8.52 -10.55 -27.42
N GLY A 8 9.17 -9.39 -27.56
CA GLY A 8 8.84 -8.17 -26.82
C GLY A 8 9.48 -8.05 -25.43
N GLY A 9 10.25 -9.04 -24.98
CA GLY A 9 10.93 -9.03 -23.68
C GLY A 9 12.18 -8.14 -23.62
N VAL A 10 12.75 -8.01 -22.42
CA VAL A 10 14.02 -7.35 -22.13
C VAL A 10 15.03 -8.41 -21.67
N TRP A 11 16.23 -8.43 -22.26
CA TRP A 11 17.26 -9.39 -21.87
C TRP A 11 18.04 -8.88 -20.66
N THR A 12 18.11 -9.69 -19.60
CA THR A 12 18.86 -9.40 -18.36
C THR A 12 20.01 -10.39 -18.23
N GLU A 13 21.24 -9.89 -18.20
CA GLU A 13 22.45 -10.72 -18.07
C GLU A 13 22.71 -11.10 -16.60
N TYR A 14 23.21 -12.32 -16.36
CA TYR A 14 23.63 -12.72 -15.02
C TYR A 14 25.01 -12.15 -14.69
N SER A 15 25.16 -11.54 -13.51
CA SER A 15 26.44 -11.03 -13.01
C SER A 15 26.82 -11.70 -11.68
N PRO A 16 28.06 -12.23 -11.53
CA PRO A 16 29.14 -12.24 -12.51
C PRO A 16 28.88 -13.24 -13.65
N ALA A 17 29.35 -12.92 -14.86
CA ALA A 17 29.27 -13.83 -16.00
C ALA A 17 29.97 -15.16 -15.65
N PRO A 18 29.37 -16.32 -15.98
CA PRO A 18 29.96 -17.61 -15.65
C PRO A 18 31.33 -17.74 -16.31
N SER A 19 32.37 -17.93 -15.50
CA SER A 19 33.76 -18.12 -15.95
C SER A 19 33.85 -19.21 -17.01
N ALA A 20 34.71 -19.02 -18.02
CA ALA A 20 34.85 -19.87 -19.20
C ALA A 20 35.32 -21.33 -18.94
N ALA A 21 35.36 -21.81 -17.70
CA ALA A 21 36.05 -23.03 -17.30
C ALA A 21 35.29 -24.36 -17.50
N ASP A 22 34.05 -24.35 -18.01
CA ASP A 22 33.25 -25.58 -18.17
C ASP A 22 32.58 -25.61 -19.54
N ALA A 23 33.06 -26.47 -20.42
CA ALA A 23 32.67 -26.57 -21.84
C ALA A 23 31.54 -27.59 -22.10
N THR A 24 30.88 -28.12 -21.06
CA THR A 24 29.98 -29.28 -21.20
C THR A 24 28.51 -28.99 -20.93
N SER A 25 28.09 -27.72 -20.80
CA SER A 25 26.68 -27.36 -20.66
C SER A 25 26.38 -26.05 -21.38
N PRO A 26 25.22 -25.91 -22.06
CA PRO A 26 24.83 -24.64 -22.68
C PRO A 26 24.67 -23.59 -21.56
N LYS A 27 25.70 -22.77 -21.37
CA LYS A 27 25.73 -21.72 -20.35
C LYS A 27 24.70 -20.66 -20.72
N PHE A 28 23.62 -20.59 -19.96
CA PHE A 28 22.61 -19.55 -20.10
C PHE A 28 23.21 -18.24 -19.57
N THR A 29 23.49 -17.27 -20.45
CA THR A 29 24.21 -16.03 -20.14
C THR A 29 23.33 -14.92 -19.54
N GLY A 30 22.05 -15.20 -19.33
CA GLY A 30 21.04 -14.25 -18.89
C GLY A 30 19.65 -14.83 -19.12
N TYR A 31 18.60 -14.16 -18.65
CA TYR A 31 17.22 -14.56 -18.90
C TYR A 31 16.45 -13.47 -19.66
N CYS A 32 15.37 -13.88 -20.32
CA CYS A 32 14.46 -12.95 -20.98
C CYS A 32 13.32 -12.59 -20.03
N ASP A 33 13.27 -11.33 -19.60
CA ASP A 33 12.18 -10.79 -18.82
C ASP A 33 11.07 -10.27 -19.74
N MET A 34 9.99 -11.04 -19.86
CA MET A 34 8.80 -10.66 -20.63
C MET A 34 7.91 -9.66 -19.89
N TYR A 35 8.10 -9.48 -18.57
CA TYR A 35 7.24 -8.69 -17.70
C TYR A 35 7.83 -7.31 -17.37
N ALA A 36 9.14 -7.11 -17.55
CA ALA A 36 9.82 -5.84 -17.24
C ALA A 36 9.12 -4.60 -17.81
N LYS A 37 8.59 -4.68 -19.04
CA LYS A 37 7.86 -3.57 -19.68
C LYS A 37 6.45 -3.36 -19.11
N CYS A 38 5.82 -4.42 -18.61
CA CYS A 38 4.49 -4.38 -18.00
C CYS A 38 4.54 -3.97 -16.54
N GLN A 39 5.66 -4.22 -15.85
CA GLN A 39 5.82 -3.95 -14.43
C GLN A 39 5.73 -2.45 -14.11
N VAL A 40 6.39 -1.61 -14.90
CA VAL A 40 6.39 -0.15 -14.67
C VAL A 40 4.99 0.47 -14.75
N PRO A 41 4.19 0.28 -15.83
CA PRO A 41 2.84 0.83 -15.89
C PRO A 41 1.89 0.18 -14.88
N PHE A 42 2.06 -1.10 -14.59
CA PHE A 42 1.27 -1.79 -13.56
C PHE A 42 1.52 -1.19 -12.18
N GLN A 43 2.79 -0.96 -11.82
CA GLN A 43 3.17 -0.39 -10.54
C GLN A 43 2.68 1.06 -10.41
N ALA A 44 2.79 1.86 -11.48
CA ALA A 44 2.23 3.21 -11.52
C ALA A 44 0.70 3.23 -11.32
N ALA A 45 -0.04 2.32 -11.96
CA ALA A 45 -1.48 2.20 -11.79
C ALA A 45 -1.83 1.73 -10.37
N GLN A 46 -1.10 0.76 -9.83
CA GLN A 46 -1.30 0.25 -8.48
C GLN A 46 -1.10 1.34 -7.43
N ASP A 47 -0.11 2.22 -7.62
CA ASP A 47 0.15 3.33 -6.70
C ASP A 47 -0.99 4.36 -6.70
N GLN A 48 -1.55 4.67 -7.87
CA GLN A 48 -2.73 5.54 -7.99
C GLN A 48 -3.96 4.90 -7.32
N HIS A 49 -4.20 3.60 -7.55
CA HIS A 49 -5.29 2.87 -6.91
C HIS A 49 -5.16 2.87 -5.38
N ALA A 50 -3.96 2.68 -4.85
CA ALA A 50 -3.71 2.70 -3.41
C ALA A 50 -4.04 4.06 -2.78
N LEU A 51 -3.71 5.16 -3.48
CA LEU A 51 -4.08 6.52 -3.07
C LEU A 51 -5.60 6.74 -3.01
N TYR A 52 -6.33 6.35 -4.05
CA TYR A 52 -7.79 6.50 -4.08
C TYR A 52 -8.46 5.62 -3.03
N ALA A 53 -8.01 4.37 -2.86
CA ALA A 53 -8.53 3.47 -1.84
C ALA A 53 -8.32 4.02 -0.44
N PHE A 54 -7.14 4.60 -0.16
CA PHE A 54 -6.85 5.27 1.10
C PHE A 54 -7.80 6.44 1.34
N MET A 55 -7.96 7.35 0.37
CA MET A 55 -8.87 8.49 0.50
C MET A 55 -10.32 8.07 0.74
N LEU A 56 -10.79 7.02 0.05
CA LEU A 56 -12.13 6.49 0.24
C LEU A 56 -12.31 5.86 1.62
N MET A 57 -11.36 5.03 2.08
CA MET A 57 -11.44 4.45 3.43
C MET A 57 -11.40 5.51 4.52
N VAL A 58 -10.55 6.54 4.37
CA VAL A 58 -10.46 7.64 5.32
C VAL A 58 -11.74 8.49 5.30
N GLY A 59 -12.23 8.86 4.11
CA GLY A 59 -13.47 9.61 3.97
C GLY A 59 -14.67 8.87 4.56
N LEU A 60 -14.85 7.59 4.22
CA LEU A 60 -15.91 6.75 4.76
C LEU A 60 -15.75 6.53 6.27
N GLY A 61 -14.52 6.37 6.76
CA GLY A 61 -14.23 6.24 8.18
C GLY A 61 -14.63 7.49 8.97
N ILE A 62 -14.31 8.69 8.46
CA ILE A 62 -14.71 9.96 9.07
C ILE A 62 -16.25 10.11 9.03
N ILE A 63 -16.89 9.82 7.90
CA ILE A 63 -18.35 9.87 7.77
C ILE A 63 -19.01 8.91 8.76
N ALA A 64 -18.48 7.68 8.90
CA ALA A 64 -18.98 6.70 9.85
C ALA A 64 -18.83 7.16 11.31
N LEU A 65 -17.69 7.79 11.66
CA LEU A 65 -17.50 8.39 12.98
C LEU A 65 -18.53 9.50 13.25
N VAL A 66 -18.69 10.44 12.33
CA VAL A 66 -19.65 11.56 12.46
C VAL A 66 -21.08 11.05 12.58
N ALA A 67 -21.47 10.10 11.74
CA ALA A 67 -22.79 9.48 11.78
C ALA A 67 -23.02 8.68 13.07
N GLY A 68 -21.97 8.04 13.60
CA GLY A 68 -22.02 7.33 14.88
C GLY A 68 -22.26 8.26 16.09
N PHE A 69 -21.79 9.51 16.04
CA PHE A 69 -22.05 10.51 17.08
C PHE A 69 -23.41 11.19 16.98
N MET A 70 -24.10 11.09 15.84
CA MET A 70 -25.45 11.64 15.72
C MET A 70 -26.47 10.73 16.45
N PRO A 71 -27.38 11.31 17.26
CA PRO A 71 -28.39 10.54 18.01
C PRO A 71 -29.56 10.12 17.11
N LEU A 72 -29.27 9.55 15.94
CA LEU A 72 -30.26 9.26 14.89
C LEU A 72 -30.78 7.81 14.91
N GLY A 73 -30.32 6.95 15.81
CA GLY A 73 -30.73 5.54 15.80
C GLY A 73 -30.40 4.73 17.06
N SER A 74 -30.73 3.43 17.00
CA SER A 74 -30.47 2.45 18.06
C SER A 74 -29.00 2.43 18.48
N SER A 75 -28.74 2.29 19.79
CA SER A 75 -27.40 2.29 20.41
C SER A 75 -26.43 1.28 19.78
N ILE A 76 -26.97 0.22 19.17
CA ILE A 76 -26.20 -0.82 18.46
C ILE A 76 -25.59 -0.29 17.16
N VAL A 77 -26.32 0.57 16.45
CA VAL A 77 -25.89 1.14 15.17
C VAL A 77 -24.82 2.20 15.41
N SER A 78 -25.00 3.06 16.41
CA SER A 78 -24.01 4.09 16.79
C SER A 78 -22.67 3.48 17.24
N SER A 79 -22.70 2.43 18.07
CA SER A 79 -21.49 1.73 18.48
C SER A 79 -20.83 0.99 17.31
N GLY A 80 -21.61 0.32 16.46
CA GLY A 80 -21.11 -0.33 15.25
C GLY A 80 -20.41 0.64 14.27
N LEU A 81 -21.02 1.80 14.00
CA LEU A 81 -20.44 2.81 13.11
C LEU A 81 -19.17 3.46 13.69
N SER A 82 -19.12 3.72 14.99
CA SER A 82 -17.94 4.32 15.62
C SER A 82 -16.75 3.37 15.62
N TYR A 83 -16.92 2.10 16.06
CA TYR A 83 -15.85 1.11 15.99
C TYR A 83 -15.46 0.77 14.54
N GLY A 84 -16.44 0.66 13.64
CA GLY A 84 -16.21 0.43 12.21
C GLY A 84 -15.43 1.57 11.54
N GLY A 85 -15.74 2.82 11.89
CA GLY A 85 -15.01 4.00 11.40
C GLY A 85 -13.55 4.01 11.84
N VAL A 86 -13.27 3.69 13.11
CA VAL A 86 -11.88 3.54 13.60
C VAL A 86 -11.16 2.42 12.86
N LEU A 87 -11.81 1.25 12.70
CA LEU A 87 -11.24 0.11 11.98
C LEU A 87 -10.93 0.45 10.52
N ALA A 88 -11.84 1.14 9.82
CA ALA A 88 -11.63 1.58 8.45
C ALA A 88 -10.40 2.51 8.32
N LEU A 89 -10.22 3.42 9.28
CA LEU A 89 -9.05 4.30 9.33
C LEU A 89 -7.74 3.51 9.55
N ILE A 90 -7.76 2.52 10.43
CA ILE A 90 -6.58 1.66 10.68
C ILE A 90 -6.23 0.84 9.43
N ILE A 91 -7.23 0.15 8.84
CA ILE A 91 -7.01 -0.71 7.67
C ILE A 91 -6.55 0.12 6.46
N GLY A 92 -7.18 1.26 6.20
CA GLY A 92 -6.79 2.16 5.11
C GLY A 92 -5.35 2.64 5.29
N SER A 93 -5.00 3.06 6.51
CA SER A 93 -3.63 3.50 6.84
C SER A 93 -2.60 2.38 6.67
N ALA A 94 -2.91 1.17 7.12
CA ALA A 94 -2.02 0.01 7.01
C ALA A 94 -1.82 -0.42 5.54
N GLN A 95 -2.90 -0.44 4.74
CA GLN A 95 -2.85 -0.80 3.33
C GLN A 95 -2.02 0.19 2.52
N TYR A 96 -2.15 1.49 2.81
CA TYR A 96 -1.41 2.53 2.09
C TYR A 96 0.05 2.64 2.55
N TRP A 97 0.41 2.15 3.75
CA TRP A 97 1.73 2.35 4.35
C TRP A 97 2.88 1.94 3.42
N GLY A 98 2.78 0.80 2.72
CA GLY A 98 3.84 0.28 1.84
C GLY A 98 4.15 1.19 0.65
N THR A 99 3.12 1.77 0.05
CA THR A 99 3.19 2.65 -1.13
C THR A 99 3.30 4.13 -0.77
N ALA A 100 2.95 4.49 0.47
CA ALA A 100 2.96 5.87 0.95
C ALA A 100 4.37 6.48 0.88
N GLY A 101 4.47 7.63 0.21
CA GLY A 101 5.65 8.47 0.25
C GLY A 101 5.97 8.92 1.69
N ASN A 102 7.23 9.26 1.94
CA ASN A 102 7.74 9.56 3.28
C ASN A 102 6.93 10.65 4.02
N TRP A 103 6.46 11.65 3.28
CA TRP A 103 5.63 12.75 3.81
C TRP A 103 4.25 12.30 4.29
N ILE A 104 3.59 11.36 3.59
CA ILE A 104 2.25 10.89 3.97
C ILE A 104 2.34 9.98 5.20
N ARG A 105 3.37 9.12 5.27
CA ARG A 105 3.63 8.31 6.48
C ARG A 105 3.83 9.17 7.71
N LEU A 106 4.58 10.28 7.57
CA LEU A 106 4.76 11.24 8.65
C LEU A 106 3.43 11.86 9.06
N ALA A 107 2.64 12.36 8.10
CA ALA A 107 1.34 13.00 8.39
C ALA A 107 0.37 12.05 9.12
N ILE A 108 0.19 10.81 8.64
CA ILE A 108 -0.69 9.82 9.28
C ILE A 108 -0.20 9.50 10.70
N SER A 109 1.11 9.32 10.88
CA SER A 109 1.69 9.04 12.19
C SER A 109 1.51 10.19 13.17
N THR A 110 1.70 11.44 12.72
CA THR A 110 1.47 12.63 13.54
C THR A 110 0.00 12.76 13.93
N VAL A 111 -0.92 12.56 12.99
CA VAL A 111 -2.37 12.60 13.27
C VAL A 111 -2.76 11.51 14.28
N GLY A 112 -2.29 10.28 14.07
CA GLY A 112 -2.53 9.17 14.99
C GLY A 112 -1.98 9.43 16.39
N LEU A 113 -0.77 9.97 16.49
CA LEU A 113 -0.14 10.32 17.77
C LEU A 113 -0.92 11.42 18.49
N VAL A 114 -1.32 12.49 17.79
CA VAL A 114 -2.15 13.57 18.37
C VAL A 114 -3.49 13.03 18.86
N ALA A 115 -4.14 12.16 18.09
CA ALA A 115 -5.41 11.54 18.49
C ALA A 115 -5.24 10.69 19.75
N LEU A 116 -4.20 9.86 19.83
CA LEU A 116 -3.90 9.03 21.00
C LEU A 116 -3.59 9.87 22.24
N LEU A 117 -2.78 10.93 22.09
CA LEU A 117 -2.48 11.85 23.20
C LEU A 117 -3.73 12.59 23.66
N TYR A 118 -4.59 13.02 22.74
CA TYR A 118 -5.85 13.69 23.07
C TYR A 118 -6.78 12.76 23.86
N ILE A 119 -6.96 11.52 23.40
CA ILE A 119 -7.79 10.51 24.08
C ILE A 119 -7.20 10.18 25.45
N GLY A 120 -5.89 9.94 25.52
CA GLY A 120 -5.19 9.65 26.77
C GLY A 120 -5.35 10.78 27.79
N TRP A 121 -5.06 12.02 27.39
CA TRP A 121 -5.18 13.19 28.28
C TRP A 121 -6.60 13.42 28.77
N ARG A 122 -7.61 13.26 27.90
CA ARG A 122 -9.02 13.37 28.30
C ARG A 122 -9.39 12.28 29.29
N ARG A 123 -8.99 11.03 29.04
CA ARG A 123 -9.31 9.86 29.86
C ARG A 123 -8.72 9.91 31.27
N PHE A 124 -7.55 10.56 31.45
CA PHE A 124 -6.93 10.75 32.77
C PHE A 124 -7.46 11.96 33.54
N ARG A 125 -8.19 12.86 32.87
CA ARG A 125 -8.77 14.06 33.49
C ARG A 125 -10.23 13.87 33.89
N ASP A 126 -10.93 12.95 33.24
CA ASP A 126 -12.21 12.36 33.67
C ASP A 126 -11.99 11.25 34.70
#